data_AF-A0A948AH74-F1
#
_entry.id   AF-A0A948AH74-F1
#
_cell.length_a   1.000
_cell.length_b   1.000
_cell.length_c   1.000
_cell.angle_alpha   90.00
_cell.angle_beta   90.00
_cell.angle_gamma   90.00
#
_symmetry.space_group_name_H-M   'P 1'
#
loop_
_entity.id
_entity.type
_entity.pdbx_description
1 polymer ?
#
loop_
_entity_poly.entity_id
_entity_poly.type
_entity_poly.pdbx_seq_one_letter_code
_entity_poly.pdbx_strand_id
1 'polypeptide(L)' 'MTTSVHAELPDQLARQGEALVNSGWMPDMNSLLTEALRRYLESHPESLAETFVREDVAWGLSGDD' A
#
# COMPACT_ATOMS: atom_id res chain seq x y z
N MET A 1 16.71 -11.81 2.79
CA MET A 1 16.06 -12.98 2.17
C MET A 1 14.91 -12.47 1.32
N THR A 2 14.62 -13.10 0.18
CA THR A 2 13.52 -12.74 -0.71
C THR A 2 12.51 -13.88 -0.78
N THR A 3 11.23 -13.54 -0.92
CA THR A 3 10.12 -14.48 -1.11
C THR A 3 9.46 -14.17 -2.45
N SER A 4 9.25 -15.19 -3.28
CA SER A 4 8.54 -15.02 -4.55
C SER A 4 7.03 -15.07 -4.31
N VAL A 5 6.30 -14.17 -4.97
CA VAL A 5 4.84 -14.09 -4.92
C VAL A 5 4.29 -14.16 -6.35
N HIS A 6 3.16 -14.86 -6.52
CA HIS A 6 2.43 -14.89 -7.78
C HIS A 6 1.10 -14.15 -7.58
N ALA A 7 0.81 -13.19 -8.45
CA ALA A 7 -0.41 -12.41 -8.41
C ALA A 7 -0.88 -12.12 -9.84
N GLU A 8 -2.19 -12.20 -10.05
CA GLU A 8 -2.82 -11.77 -11.29
C GLU A 8 -3.15 -10.27 -11.18
N LEU A 9 -2.80 -9.51 -12.22
CA LEU A 9 -3.09 -8.08 -12.30
C LEU A 9 -4.04 -7.81 -13.46
N PRO A 10 -4.95 -6.83 -13.35
CA PRO A 10 -5.70 -6.35 -14.50
C PRO A 10 -4.76 -5.88 -15.62
N ASP A 11 -5.03 -6.28 -16.87
CA ASP A 11 -4.17 -5.98 -18.02
C ASP A 11 -3.84 -4.50 -18.18
N GLN A 12 -4.81 -3.63 -17.89
CA GLN A 12 -4.59 -2.19 -17.95
C GLN A 12 -3.58 -1.72 -16.89
N LEU A 13 -3.63 -2.28 -15.68
CA LEU A 13 -2.72 -1.94 -14.59
C LEU A 13 -1.31 -2.45 -14.90
N ALA A 14 -1.19 -3.66 -15.44
CA ALA A 14 0.09 -4.21 -15.88
C ALA A 14 0.74 -3.31 -16.95
N ARG A 15 -0.02 -2.89 -17.96
CA ARG A 15 0.47 -1.97 -19.01
C ARG A 15 0.92 -0.61 -18.48
N GLN A 16 0.24 -0.07 -17.47
CA GLN A 16 0.67 1.17 -16.82
C GLN A 16 2.01 1.00 -16.10
N GLY A 17 2.21 -0.13 -15.42
CA GLY A 17 3.48 -0.48 -14.80
C GLY A 17 4.60 -0.62 -15.85
N GLU A 18 4.33 -1.34 -16.94
CA GLU A 18 5.29 -1.48 -18.04
C GLU A 18 5.68 -0.13 -18.65
N ALA A 19 4.74 0.80 -18.80
CA ALA A 19 5.05 2.14 -19.29
C ALA A 19 6.04 2.90 -18.38
N LEU A 20 5.94 2.73 -17.06
CA LEU A 20 6.87 3.31 -16.09
C LEU A 20 8.27 2.68 -16.17
N VAL A 21 8.33 1.37 -16.39
CA VAL A 21 9.61 0.66 -16.60
C VAL A 21 10.25 1.10 -17.92
N ASN A 22 9.47 1.14 -19.01
CA ASN A 22 9.95 1.52 -20.34
C ASN A 22 10.42 2.98 -20.42
N SER A 23 9.87 3.84 -19.58
CA SER A 23 10.30 5.25 -19.48
C SER A 23 11.46 5.46 -18.50
N GLY A 24 11.98 4.40 -17.87
CA GLY A 24 13.16 4.43 -17.00
C GLY A 24 12.89 4.94 -15.59
N TRP A 25 11.62 5.15 -15.21
CA TRP A 25 11.27 5.56 -13.85
C TRP A 25 11.46 4.42 -12.84
N MET A 26 11.27 3.17 -13.29
CA MET A 26 11.53 1.96 -12.52
C MET A 26 12.44 1.02 -13.31
N PRO A 27 13.33 0.27 -12.64
CA PRO A 27 14.26 -0.63 -13.32
C PRO A 27 13.56 -1.87 -13.91
N ASP A 28 12.55 -2.40 -13.21
CA ASP A 28 11.75 -3.54 -13.64
C ASP A 28 10.41 -3.61 -12.88
N MET A 29 9.53 -4.53 -13.28
CA MET A 29 8.24 -4.70 -12.63
C MET A 29 8.34 -5.20 -11.19
N ASN A 30 9.35 -6.02 -10.87
CA ASN A 30 9.50 -6.54 -9.52
C ASN A 30 9.80 -5.41 -8.52
N SER A 31 10.65 -4.47 -8.94
CA SER A 31 11.02 -3.28 -8.18
C SER A 31 9.83 -2.34 -8.00
N LEU A 32 9.04 -2.12 -9.06
CA LEU A 32 7.81 -1.33 -9.00
C LEU A 32 6.81 -1.95 -8.02
N LEU A 33 6.54 -3.26 -8.12
CA LEU A 33 5.59 -3.94 -7.25
C LEU A 33 6.06 -3.97 -5.79
N THR A 34 7.36 -4.19 -5.56
CA THR A 34 7.96 -4.15 -4.22
C THR A 34 7.81 -2.77 -3.58
N GLU A 35 8.08 -1.70 -4.33
CA GLU A 35 7.94 -0.33 -3.85
C GLU A 35 6.48 0.05 -3.62
N ALA A 36 5.57 -0.34 -4.52
CA ALA A 36 4.14 -0.11 -4.35
C ALA A 36 3.60 -0.80 -3.10
N LEU A 37 3.96 -2.07 -2.87
CA LEU A 37 3.56 -2.81 -1.68
C LEU A 37 4.11 -2.18 -0.40
N ARG A 38 5.39 -1.77 -0.40
CA ARG A 38 6.02 -1.06 0.72
C ARG A 38 5.25 0.22 1.06
N ARG A 39 5.02 1.10 0.06
CA ARG A 39 4.30 2.36 0.26
C ARG A 39 2.87 2.15 0.77
N TYR A 40 2.19 1.12 0.27
CA TYR A 40 0.85 0.79 0.73
C TYR A 40 0.86 0.43 2.22
N LEU A 41 1.76 -0.46 2.65
CA LEU A 41 1.89 -0.87 4.05
C LEU A 41 2.33 0.28 4.96
N GLU A 42 3.24 1.14 4.49
CA GLU A 42 3.69 2.32 5.24
C GLU A 42 2.57 3.36 5.42
N SER A 43 1.65 3.48 4.46
CA SER A 43 0.50 4.41 4.52
C SER A 43 -0.74 3.82 5.20
N HIS A 44 -0.80 2.50 5.37
CA HIS A 44 -1.91 1.80 6.03
C HIS A 44 -1.41 0.92 7.20
N PRO A 45 -0.70 1.48 8.19
CA PRO A 45 -0.33 0.71 9.37
C PRO A 45 -1.60 0.27 10.10
N GLU A 46 -1.82 -1.04 10.23
CA GLU A 46 -2.98 -1.62 10.93
C GLU A 46 -3.15 -1.04 12.33
N SER A 47 -2.02 -0.76 13.01
CA SER A 47 -2.01 -0.13 14.34
C SER A 47 -2.62 1.27 14.33
N LEU A 48 -2.46 2.05 13.26
CA LEU A 48 -2.96 3.43 13.19
C LEU A 48 -4.47 3.46 12.95
N ALA A 49 -4.99 2.57 12.10
CA ALA A 49 -6.43 2.43 11.91
C ALA A 49 -7.12 1.95 13.20
N GLU A 50 -6.53 0.99 13.93
CA GLU A 50 -7.05 0.57 15.23
C GLU A 50 -6.96 1.67 16.28
N THR A 51 -5.86 2.43 16.31
CA THR A 51 -5.71 3.59 17.22
C THR A 51 -6.77 4.65 16.94
N PHE A 52 -7.00 5.04 15.69
CA PHE A 52 -8.05 6.01 15.35
C PHE A 52 -9.44 5.53 15.75
N VAL A 53 -9.77 4.25 15.51
CA VAL A 53 -11.06 3.68 15.95
C VAL A 53 -11.19 3.72 17.48
N ARG A 54 -10.12 3.39 18.22
CA ARG A 54 -10.12 3.46 19.69
C ARG A 54 -10.22 4.88 20.21
N GLU A 55 -9.54 5.84 19.56
CA GLU A 55 -9.59 7.26 19.89
C GLU A 55 -10.99 7.85 19.63
N ASP A 56 -11.63 7.53 18.51
CA ASP A 56 -13.00 7.93 18.20
C ASP A 56 -14.01 7.34 19.19
N VAL A 57 -13.85 6.07 19.57
CA VAL A 57 -14.69 5.43 20.59
C VAL A 57 -14.46 6.08 21.96
N ALA A 58 -13.20 6.33 22.34
CA ALA A 58 -12.88 7.00 23.59
C ALA A 58 -13.48 8.41 23.61
N TRP A 59 -13.35 9.18 22.54
CA TRP A 59 -13.98 10.49 22.39
C TRP A 59 -15.51 10.41 22.46
N GLY A 60 -16.15 9.44 21.81
CA GLY A 60 -17.60 9.25 21.91
C GLY A 60 -18.10 8.83 23.30
N LEU A 61 -17.23 8.22 24.12
CA LEU A 61 -17.56 7.78 25.48
C LEU A 61 -17.17 8.78 26.58
N SER A 62 -16.28 9.73 26.29
CA SER A 62 -15.74 10.68 27.27
C SER A 62 -15.72 12.14 26.81
N GLY A 63 -16.19 12.42 25.60
CA GLY A 63 -16.43 13.76 25.09
C GLY A 63 -17.69 14.33 25.72
N ASP A 64 -17.50 15.15 26.75
CA ASP A 64 -18.50 16.11 27.19
C ASP A 64 -18.58 17.25 26.15
N ASP A 65 -19.82 17.68 25.84
CA ASP A 65 -20.18 18.86 25.03
C ASP A 65 -19.50 20.16 25.52
#